data_AF-A0A954LKW1-F1
#
_entry.id   AF-A0A954LKW1-F1
#
_cell.length_a   1.000
_cell.length_b   1.000
_cell.length_c   1.000
_cell.angle_alpha   90.00
_cell.angle_beta   90.00
_cell.angle_gamma   90.00
#
_symmetry.space_group_name_H-M   'P 1'
#
loop_
_entity.id
_entity.type
_entity.pdbx_description
1 polymer ?
#
loop_
_entity_poly.entity_id
_entity_poly.type
_entity_poly.pdbx_seq_one_letter_code
_entity_poly.pdbx_strand_id
1 'polypeptide(L)'
;MPLFAPKKTRTSRAATLRPASKTTRWFRLTIRNRETLLRLGLCLLAVGLILVATQAWHVPFTYRLGDKPSHGIIAKIDFKHPNRFKTENARLEAEEQVDPIFVNHTEKLDELPGDLRVGLTAIAQAKQVGELPIQVLNDFGLQPGEAQTSDSDQPDMYREFEYLKGLLAEEDGAPRGRIDTLVREFEQLIEPLKRQGLADPKDLDESNIQPDTRVMVVDADNPDEWEVFLPEDIKLDDLLKDTGLLGVRIRQYVNLRVLKDF
;
A
#
# COMPACT_ATOMS: atom_id res chain seq x y z
N MET A 1 -66.07 65.66 -64.65
CA MET A 1 -65.01 66.60 -65.11
C MET A 1 -64.00 66.77 -63.99
N PRO A 2 -62.70 66.84 -64.32
CA PRO A 2 -61.59 66.61 -63.39
C PRO A 2 -61.39 67.84 -62.48
N LEU A 3 -60.55 67.85 -61.45
CA LEU A 3 -59.14 68.16 -61.64
C LEU A 3 -58.41 68.35 -60.28
N PHE A 4 -57.16 67.88 -60.26
CA PHE A 4 -56.04 68.27 -59.39
C PHE A 4 -55.93 67.67 -57.98
N ALA A 5 -55.18 66.58 -57.91
CA ALA A 5 -54.17 66.44 -56.85
C ALA A 5 -52.90 67.24 -57.23
N PRO A 6 -52.27 67.90 -56.24
CA PRO A 6 -50.81 67.99 -56.20
C PRO A 6 -50.30 67.54 -54.81
N LYS A 7 -49.45 66.51 -54.73
CA LYS A 7 -47.98 66.54 -54.85
C LYS A 7 -47.27 66.86 -53.51
N LYS A 8 -46.93 65.75 -52.82
CA LYS A 8 -45.82 65.47 -51.90
C LYS A 8 -44.88 66.64 -51.51
N THR A 9 -44.73 66.86 -50.20
CA THR A 9 -43.48 67.41 -49.63
C THR A 9 -43.15 66.74 -48.30
N ARG A 10 -42.13 65.87 -48.33
CA ARG A 10 -41.37 65.46 -47.15
C ARG A 10 -40.58 66.68 -46.69
N THR A 11 -40.95 67.27 -45.57
CA THR A 11 -40.07 68.18 -44.83
C THR A 11 -39.49 67.45 -43.62
N SER A 12 -38.18 67.55 -43.52
CA SER A 12 -37.30 66.92 -42.56
C SER A 12 -37.70 67.25 -41.12
N ARG A 13 -37.69 66.23 -40.25
CA ARG A 13 -37.61 66.46 -38.80
C ARG A 13 -36.29 67.16 -38.50
N ALA A 14 -36.31 68.48 -38.41
CA ALA A 14 -35.28 69.23 -37.70
C ALA A 14 -35.41 68.87 -36.21
N ALA A 15 -34.44 68.14 -35.68
CA ALA A 15 -34.29 67.91 -34.25
C ALA A 15 -34.00 69.26 -33.58
N THR A 16 -35.05 69.93 -33.11
CA THR A 16 -34.89 71.05 -32.19
C THR A 16 -34.36 70.50 -30.88
N LEU A 17 -33.10 70.78 -30.57
CA LEU A 17 -32.52 70.57 -29.26
C LEU A 17 -33.42 71.26 -28.23
N ARG A 18 -34.19 70.46 -27.48
CA ARG A 18 -35.00 70.94 -26.35
C ARG A 18 -34.08 71.70 -25.39
N PRO A 19 -34.42 72.93 -24.96
CA PRO A 19 -33.65 73.59 -23.92
C PRO A 19 -33.67 72.71 -22.66
N ALA A 20 -32.50 72.52 -22.05
CA ALA A 20 -32.31 71.76 -20.82
C ALA A 20 -33.39 72.09 -19.79
N SER A 21 -33.92 71.04 -19.14
CA SER A 21 -35.07 71.12 -18.22
C SER A 21 -34.88 72.23 -17.18
N LYS A 22 -35.97 72.90 -16.79
CA LYS A 22 -35.95 73.97 -15.76
C LYS A 22 -35.23 73.53 -14.46
N THR A 23 -35.23 72.24 -14.16
CA THR A 23 -34.55 71.63 -13.02
C THR A 23 -33.02 71.75 -13.08
N THR A 24 -32.38 71.55 -14.23
CA THR A 24 -30.92 71.65 -14.35
C THR A 24 -30.46 73.10 -14.24
N ARG A 25 -31.23 74.06 -14.76
CA ARG A 25 -30.95 75.50 -14.65
C ARG A 25 -31.10 75.99 -13.20
N TRP A 26 -32.14 75.51 -12.50
CA TRP A 26 -32.34 75.77 -11.08
C TRP A 26 -31.19 75.21 -10.23
N PHE A 27 -30.80 73.96 -10.42
CA PHE A 27 -29.65 73.37 -9.74
C PHE A 27 -28.36 74.19 -9.96
N ARG A 28 -28.10 74.64 -11.20
CA ARG A 28 -26.93 75.48 -11.52
C ARG A 28 -26.95 76.83 -10.82
N LEU A 29 -28.12 77.45 -10.70
CA LEU A 29 -28.28 78.73 -9.99
C LEU A 29 -28.08 78.56 -8.47
N THR A 30 -28.64 77.49 -7.89
CA THR A 30 -28.48 77.16 -6.47
C THR A 30 -27.03 76.86 -6.08
N ILE A 31 -26.27 76.21 -6.96
CA ILE A 31 -24.85 75.91 -6.75
C ILE A 31 -23.97 77.17 -6.88
N ARG A 32 -24.40 78.19 -7.63
CA ARG A 32 -23.60 79.42 -7.84
C ARG A 32 -23.71 80.41 -6.68
N ASN A 33 -24.78 80.36 -5.91
CA ASN A 33 -24.98 81.25 -4.77
C ASN A 33 -24.27 80.70 -3.52
N ARG A 34 -23.23 81.42 -3.06
CA ARG A 34 -22.42 81.00 -1.89
C ARG A 34 -23.25 80.88 -0.61
N GLU A 35 -24.25 81.73 -0.42
CA GLU A 35 -25.09 81.70 0.78
C GLU A 35 -25.98 80.45 0.85
N THR A 36 -26.61 80.08 -0.27
CA THR A 36 -27.42 78.85 -0.32
C THR A 36 -26.54 77.61 -0.19
N LEU A 37 -25.31 77.64 -0.69
CA LEU A 37 -24.35 76.55 -0.55
C LEU A 37 -23.91 76.36 0.91
N LEU A 38 -23.70 77.45 1.66
CA LEU A 38 -23.42 77.38 3.10
C LEU A 38 -24.60 76.83 3.90
N ARG A 39 -25.84 77.26 3.61
CA ARG A 39 -27.04 76.71 4.28
C ARG A 39 -27.25 75.24 3.97
N LEU A 40 -27.04 74.82 2.71
CA LEU A 40 -27.11 73.42 2.30
C LEU A 40 -26.02 72.57 2.98
N GLY A 41 -24.79 73.10 3.06
CA GLY A 41 -23.68 72.45 3.74
C GLY A 41 -23.94 72.27 5.24
N LEU A 42 -24.49 73.28 5.91
CA LEU A 42 -24.88 73.19 7.32
C LEU A 42 -25.96 72.12 7.54
N CYS A 43 -26.95 72.05 6.65
CA CYS A 43 -28.00 71.04 6.70
C CYS A 43 -27.43 69.63 6.52
N LEU A 44 -26.55 69.43 5.53
CA LEU A 44 -25.85 68.16 5.32
C LEU A 44 -24.99 67.76 6.51
N LEU A 45 -24.29 68.71 7.12
CA LEU A 45 -23.49 68.48 8.32
C LEU A 45 -24.37 68.04 9.49
N ALA A 46 -25.51 68.70 9.72
CA ALA A 46 -26.45 68.33 10.77
C ALA A 46 -27.02 66.91 10.56
N VAL A 47 -27.40 66.57 9.32
CA VAL A 47 -27.82 65.21 8.96
C VAL A 47 -26.70 64.19 9.22
N GLY A 48 -25.46 64.52 8.84
CA GLY A 48 -24.29 63.69 9.12
C GLY A 48 -24.06 63.45 10.60
N LEU A 49 -24.14 64.49 11.43
CA LEU A 49 -24.01 64.38 12.89
C LEU A 49 -25.10 63.50 13.49
N ILE A 50 -26.35 63.62 13.03
CA ILE A 50 -27.45 62.77 13.50
C ILE A 50 -27.23 61.30 13.10
N LEU A 51 -26.77 61.01 11.88
CA LEU A 51 -26.46 59.64 11.45
C LEU A 51 -25.33 59.01 12.28
N VAL A 52 -24.29 59.79 12.60
CA VAL A 52 -23.17 59.33 13.45
C VAL A 52 -23.64 59.13 14.89
N ALA A 53 -24.41 60.08 15.46
CA ALA A 53 -24.89 60.00 16.83
C ALA A 53 -25.88 58.85 17.06
N THR A 54 -26.74 58.58 16.08
CA THR A 54 -27.68 57.45 16.12
C THR A 54 -27.00 56.11 15.83
N GLN A 55 -25.72 56.13 15.43
CA GLN A 55 -24.97 54.95 14.99
C GLN A 55 -25.83 54.06 14.10
N ALA A 56 -26.53 54.65 13.12
CA ALA A 56 -27.51 53.94 12.31
C ALA A 56 -26.91 52.76 11.52
N TRP A 57 -25.57 52.71 11.42
CA TRP A 57 -24.81 51.60 10.86
C TRP A 57 -24.59 50.41 11.81
N HIS A 58 -24.86 50.55 13.10
CA HIS A 58 -24.71 49.49 14.07
C HIS A 58 -26.08 48.83 14.34
N VAL A 59 -26.32 47.71 13.66
CA VAL A 59 -27.53 46.91 13.86
C VAL A 59 -27.51 46.35 15.29
N PRO A 60 -28.55 46.58 16.13
CA PRO A 60 -28.61 46.02 17.46
C PRO A 60 -28.77 44.49 17.36
N PHE A 61 -27.67 43.77 17.57
CA PHE A 61 -27.71 42.32 17.62
C PHE A 61 -28.35 41.89 18.94
N THR A 62 -29.57 41.35 18.88
CA THR A 62 -30.42 41.10 20.05
C THR A 62 -29.97 39.91 20.90
N TYR A 63 -29.02 39.11 20.40
CA TYR A 63 -28.58 37.87 21.04
C TYR A 63 -27.17 38.03 21.60
N ARG A 64 -26.97 37.70 22.88
CA ARG A 64 -25.64 37.64 23.50
C ARG A 64 -25.19 36.19 23.70
N LEU A 65 -23.87 35.98 23.79
CA LEU A 65 -23.32 34.67 24.13
C LEU A 65 -23.89 34.22 25.49
N GLY A 66 -24.61 33.10 25.50
CA GLY A 66 -25.25 32.55 26.71
C GLY A 66 -26.75 32.83 26.87
N ASP A 67 -27.33 33.72 26.06
CA ASP A 67 -28.79 33.91 26.05
C ASP A 67 -29.48 32.66 25.49
N LYS A 68 -30.48 32.16 26.22
CA LYS A 68 -31.34 31.06 25.78
C LYS A 68 -32.59 31.66 25.12
N PRO A 69 -32.84 31.43 23.82
CA PRO A 69 -34.01 31.98 23.15
C PRO A 69 -35.29 31.38 23.77
N SER A 70 -36.33 32.21 23.92
CA SER A 70 -37.63 31.77 24.43
C SER A 70 -38.39 30.86 23.48
N HIS A 71 -38.01 30.85 22.19
CA HIS A 71 -38.56 30.00 21.15
C HIS A 71 -37.50 29.00 20.70
N GLY A 72 -37.92 27.76 20.44
CA GLY A 72 -37.02 26.72 19.93
C GLY A 72 -36.41 27.14 18.58
N ILE A 73 -35.08 27.12 18.48
CA ILE A 73 -34.39 27.29 17.21
C ILE A 73 -34.51 25.95 16.47
N ILE A 74 -35.24 25.94 15.36
CA ILE A 74 -35.33 24.75 14.49
C ILE A 74 -34.20 24.85 13.46
N ALA A 75 -33.37 23.82 13.40
CA ALA A 75 -32.37 23.70 12.36
C ALA A 75 -33.06 23.44 11.01
N LYS A 76 -32.74 24.23 9.99
CA LYS A 76 -33.23 23.97 8.62
C LYS A 76 -32.52 22.78 7.96
N ILE A 77 -31.36 22.41 8.49
CA ILE A 77 -30.52 21.32 8.02
C ILE A 77 -30.30 20.35 9.16
N ASP A 78 -30.25 19.06 8.82
CA ASP A 78 -29.91 18.03 9.79
C ASP A 78 -28.42 18.13 10.12
N PHE A 79 -28.12 18.44 11.38
CA PHE A 79 -26.76 18.38 11.90
C PHE A 79 -26.37 16.92 12.10
N LYS A 80 -25.28 16.48 11.47
CA LYS A 80 -24.67 15.18 11.74
C LYS A 80 -23.54 15.36 12.73
N HIS A 81 -23.62 14.68 13.88
CA HIS A 81 -22.52 14.60 14.82
C HIS A 81 -21.65 13.37 14.48
N PRO A 82 -20.34 13.53 14.22
CA PRO A 82 -19.47 12.38 13.97
C PRO A 82 -19.45 11.50 15.23
N ASN A 83 -19.83 10.23 15.07
CA ASN A 83 -19.78 9.27 16.16
C ASN A 83 -18.40 8.63 16.20
N ARG A 84 -17.50 9.21 17.01
CA ARG A 84 -16.11 8.77 17.14
C ARG A 84 -15.99 7.28 17.47
N PHE A 85 -16.81 6.77 18.39
CA PHE A 85 -16.78 5.34 18.77
C PHE A 85 -17.12 4.42 17.59
N LYS A 86 -18.15 4.75 16.81
CA LYS A 86 -18.48 3.95 15.62
C LYS A 86 -17.41 4.03 14.55
N THR A 87 -16.77 5.19 14.39
CA THR A 87 -15.67 5.36 13.44
C THR A 87 -14.43 4.56 13.85
N GLU A 88 -14.06 4.58 15.12
CA GLU A 88 -12.92 3.78 15.61
C GLU A 88 -13.21 2.28 15.52
N ASN A 89 -14.41 1.83 15.89
CA ASN A 89 -14.77 0.41 15.73
C ASN A 89 -14.74 -0.02 14.27
N ALA A 90 -15.30 0.78 13.36
CA ALA A 90 -15.26 0.48 11.92
C ALA A 90 -13.82 0.48 11.37
N ARG A 91 -12.93 1.28 11.97
CA ARG A 91 -11.51 1.29 11.63
C ARG A 91 -10.81 0.01 12.12
N LEU A 92 -11.06 -0.41 13.35
CA LEU A 92 -10.51 -1.66 13.90
C LEU A 92 -11.01 -2.88 13.12
N GLU A 93 -12.31 -2.93 12.81
CA GLU A 93 -12.89 -3.98 11.97
C GLU A 93 -12.27 -3.99 10.56
N ALA A 94 -11.92 -2.83 10.01
CA ALA A 94 -11.22 -2.73 8.73
C ALA A 94 -9.75 -3.17 8.85
N GLU A 95 -9.05 -2.81 9.94
CA GLU A 95 -7.68 -3.24 10.22
C GLU A 95 -7.62 -4.78 10.39
N GLU A 96 -8.59 -5.39 11.07
CA GLU A 96 -8.70 -6.86 11.22
C GLU A 96 -9.03 -7.59 9.91
N GLN A 97 -9.63 -6.92 8.93
CA GLN A 97 -9.98 -7.49 7.62
C GLN A 97 -8.84 -7.44 6.61
N VAL A 98 -7.73 -6.77 6.92
CA VAL A 98 -6.57 -6.73 6.03
C VAL A 98 -5.81 -8.05 6.14
N ASP A 99 -5.72 -8.78 5.03
CA ASP A 99 -4.93 -10.00 4.96
C ASP A 99 -3.44 -9.68 5.21
N PRO A 100 -2.73 -10.48 6.01
CA PRO A 100 -1.29 -10.30 6.25
C PRO A 100 -0.50 -10.45 4.95
N ILE A 101 0.53 -9.61 4.81
CA ILE A 101 1.43 -9.59 3.65
C ILE A 101 2.76 -10.22 4.05
N PHE A 102 3.16 -11.26 3.31
CA PHE A 102 4.45 -11.92 3.41
C PHE A 102 5.31 -11.51 2.22
N VAL A 103 6.51 -10.98 2.48
CA VAL A 103 7.46 -10.60 1.43
C VAL A 103 8.43 -11.74 1.21
N ASN A 104 8.42 -12.32 0.02
CA ASN A 104 9.27 -13.43 -0.36
C ASN A 104 10.63 -12.91 -0.85
N HIS A 105 11.71 -13.41 -0.25
CA HIS A 105 13.09 -13.13 -0.63
C HIS A 105 13.71 -14.35 -1.32
N THR A 106 13.69 -14.35 -2.65
CA THR A 106 14.10 -15.48 -3.49
C THR A 106 15.61 -15.64 -3.61
N GLU A 107 16.40 -14.60 -3.31
CA GLU A 107 17.86 -14.57 -3.45
C GLU A 107 18.56 -15.81 -2.87
N LYS A 108 18.24 -16.17 -1.62
CA LYS A 108 18.84 -17.33 -0.95
C LYS A 108 18.45 -18.65 -1.60
N LEU A 109 17.23 -18.76 -2.13
CA LEU A 109 16.75 -19.97 -2.80
C LEU A 109 17.41 -20.17 -4.16
N ASP A 110 17.82 -19.08 -4.82
CA ASP A 110 18.54 -19.13 -6.09
C ASP A 110 20.00 -19.59 -5.94
N GLU A 111 20.61 -19.30 -4.79
CA GLU A 111 22.00 -19.69 -4.49
C GLU A 111 22.12 -21.18 -4.09
N LEU A 112 21.09 -21.76 -3.46
CA LEU A 112 21.10 -23.13 -2.90
C LEU A 112 21.56 -24.23 -3.88
N PRO A 113 21.10 -24.30 -5.15
CA PRO A 113 21.58 -25.33 -6.09
C PRO A 113 23.08 -25.21 -6.38
N GLY A 114 23.60 -23.98 -6.38
CA GLY A 114 25.03 -23.70 -6.54
C GLY A 114 25.84 -24.22 -5.36
N ASP A 115 25.38 -23.92 -4.14
CA ASP A 115 26.01 -24.38 -2.90
C ASP A 115 25.98 -25.91 -2.79
N LEU A 116 24.86 -26.55 -3.13
CA LEU A 116 24.74 -28.01 -3.19
C LEU A 116 25.75 -28.61 -4.18
N ARG A 117 25.90 -28.01 -5.37
CA ARG A 117 26.89 -28.47 -6.37
C ARG A 117 28.31 -28.39 -5.81
N VAL A 118 28.66 -27.29 -5.16
CA VAL A 118 29.99 -27.10 -4.54
C VAL A 118 30.23 -28.13 -3.45
N GLY A 119 29.26 -28.33 -2.55
CA GLY A 119 29.32 -29.31 -1.47
C GLY A 119 29.48 -30.75 -1.97
N LEU A 120 28.62 -31.20 -2.89
CA LEU A 120 28.70 -32.54 -3.47
C LEU A 120 30.01 -32.76 -4.23
N THR A 121 30.52 -31.74 -4.91
CA THR A 121 31.82 -31.82 -5.62
C THR A 121 32.98 -31.93 -4.63
N ALA A 122 32.92 -31.21 -3.51
CA ALA A 122 33.93 -31.32 -2.45
C ALA A 122 33.93 -32.72 -1.82
N ILE A 123 32.76 -33.29 -1.55
CA ILE A 123 32.59 -34.65 -1.02
C ILE A 123 33.12 -35.71 -2.00
N ALA A 124 32.80 -35.58 -3.29
CA ALA A 124 33.30 -36.50 -4.30
C ALA A 124 34.84 -36.46 -4.47
N GLN A 125 35.49 -35.33 -4.20
CA GLN A 125 36.94 -35.16 -4.33
C GLN A 125 37.70 -35.50 -3.04
N ALA A 126 37.08 -35.33 -1.87
CA ALA A 126 37.70 -35.60 -0.58
C ALA A 126 38.06 -37.08 -0.42
N LYS A 127 39.26 -37.37 0.08
CA LYS A 127 39.65 -38.74 0.40
C LYS A 127 39.15 -39.18 1.77
N GLN A 128 38.97 -38.22 2.67
CA GLN A 128 38.63 -38.42 4.07
C GLN A 128 37.81 -37.24 4.60
N VAL A 129 37.00 -37.48 5.62
CA VAL A 129 36.13 -36.46 6.25
C VAL A 129 36.93 -35.23 6.72
N GLY A 130 38.16 -35.44 7.20
CA GLY A 130 39.02 -34.34 7.68
C GLY A 130 39.57 -33.40 6.60
N GLU A 131 39.37 -33.70 5.32
CA GLU A 131 39.71 -32.79 4.20
C GLU A 131 38.56 -31.85 3.82
N LEU A 132 37.36 -32.08 4.36
CA LEU A 132 36.17 -31.28 4.03
C LEU A 132 36.16 -29.94 4.78
N PRO A 133 35.67 -28.87 4.13
CA PRO A 133 35.36 -27.63 4.82
C PRO A 133 34.32 -27.85 5.93
N ILE A 134 34.46 -27.13 7.05
CA ILE A 134 33.53 -27.20 8.19
C ILE A 134 32.08 -26.90 7.79
N GLN A 135 31.89 -25.99 6.83
CA GLN A 135 30.57 -25.65 6.29
C GLN A 135 29.90 -26.89 5.67
N VAL A 136 30.61 -27.59 4.78
CA VAL A 136 30.11 -28.81 4.14
C VAL A 136 29.83 -29.92 5.17
N LEU A 137 30.62 -30.01 6.24
CA LEU A 137 30.33 -30.96 7.32
C LEU A 137 29.02 -30.64 8.04
N ASN A 138 28.73 -29.36 8.26
CA ASN A 138 27.49 -28.94 8.91
C ASN A 138 26.27 -29.10 7.98
N ASP A 139 26.42 -28.71 6.71
CA ASP A 139 25.31 -28.70 5.73
C ASP A 139 24.82 -30.12 5.41
N PHE A 140 25.70 -31.13 5.48
CA PHE A 140 25.37 -32.54 5.26
C PHE A 140 25.25 -33.35 6.56
N GLY A 141 25.25 -32.69 7.72
CA GLY A 141 25.09 -33.37 9.02
C GLY A 141 26.26 -34.30 9.41
N LEU A 142 27.41 -34.22 8.75
CA LEU A 142 28.61 -35.03 8.99
C LEU A 142 29.40 -34.55 10.21
N GLN A 143 28.71 -34.29 11.33
CA GLN A 143 29.34 -33.95 12.60
C GLN A 143 29.64 -35.22 13.41
N PRO A 144 30.72 -35.23 14.22
CA PRO A 144 30.93 -36.29 15.19
C PRO A 144 29.79 -36.23 16.20
N GLY A 145 28.81 -37.12 16.06
CA GLY A 145 27.66 -37.19 16.95
C GLY A 145 28.08 -37.30 18.41
N GLU A 146 27.33 -36.65 19.30
CA GLU A 146 27.36 -36.97 20.73
C GLU A 146 27.08 -38.47 20.87
N ALA A 147 28.09 -39.22 21.29
CA ALA A 147 28.10 -40.68 21.31
C ALA A 147 26.85 -41.27 21.98
N GLN A 148 25.85 -41.65 21.20
CA GLN A 148 24.91 -42.67 21.61
C GLN A 148 25.61 -44.02 21.46
N THR A 149 26.20 -44.46 22.56
CA THR A 149 26.66 -45.82 22.86
C THR A 149 26.22 -46.88 21.85
N SER A 150 26.96 -47.00 20.76
CA SER A 150 26.84 -48.12 19.83
C SER A 150 28.23 -48.68 19.62
N ASP A 151 28.36 -49.95 19.97
CA ASP A 151 29.56 -50.77 20.11
C ASP A 151 30.17 -51.12 18.74
N SER A 152 30.39 -50.11 17.88
CA SER A 152 31.00 -50.27 16.57
C SER A 152 32.31 -49.49 16.45
N ASP A 153 33.37 -50.19 16.07
CA ASP A 153 34.77 -49.74 15.91
C ASP A 153 35.00 -48.59 14.89
N GLN A 154 33.95 -47.99 14.33
CA GLN A 154 34.02 -46.81 13.46
C GLN A 154 32.89 -45.83 13.81
N PRO A 155 33.19 -44.54 14.02
CA PRO A 155 32.15 -43.54 14.28
C PRO A 155 31.25 -43.38 13.05
N ASP A 156 29.95 -43.25 13.30
CA ASP A 156 28.87 -43.28 12.28
C ASP A 156 29.10 -42.29 11.12
N MET A 157 29.71 -41.14 11.42
CA MET A 157 30.14 -40.11 10.46
C MET A 157 30.98 -40.66 9.28
N TYR A 158 31.90 -41.60 9.51
CA TYR A 158 32.72 -42.16 8.41
C TYR A 158 31.92 -43.10 7.51
N ARG A 159 30.92 -43.80 8.06
CA ARG A 159 30.04 -44.69 7.28
C ARG A 159 29.10 -43.88 6.40
N GLU A 160 28.54 -42.81 6.95
CA GLU A 160 27.70 -41.84 6.24
C GLU A 160 28.45 -41.18 5.08
N PHE A 161 29.69 -40.74 5.32
CA PHE A 161 30.55 -40.18 4.28
C PHE A 161 30.85 -41.18 3.16
N GLU A 162 31.25 -42.42 3.49
CA GLU A 162 31.52 -43.45 2.48
C GLU A 162 30.27 -43.85 1.71
N TYR A 163 29.10 -43.89 2.36
CA TYR A 163 27.81 -44.13 1.70
C TYR A 163 27.48 -43.01 0.70
N LEU A 164 27.56 -41.75 1.13
CA LEU A 164 27.30 -40.60 0.28
C LEU A 164 28.28 -40.54 -0.91
N LYS A 165 29.56 -40.82 -0.66
CA LYS A 165 30.59 -40.90 -1.69
C LYS A 165 30.33 -42.04 -2.68
N GLY A 166 29.91 -43.20 -2.20
CA GLY A 166 29.49 -44.34 -3.03
C GLY A 166 28.28 -44.01 -3.92
N LEU A 167 27.36 -43.18 -3.43
CA LEU A 167 26.20 -42.71 -4.20
C LEU A 167 26.59 -41.76 -5.34
N LEU A 168 27.62 -40.96 -5.14
CA LEU A 168 28.13 -39.99 -6.10
C LEU A 168 29.07 -40.61 -7.15
N ALA A 169 29.63 -41.80 -6.86
CA ALA A 169 30.46 -42.54 -7.79
C ALA A 169 29.59 -43.24 -8.87
N GLU A 170 29.70 -42.78 -10.11
CA GLU A 170 29.06 -43.39 -11.27
C GLU A 170 29.77 -44.70 -11.67
N GLU A 171 29.08 -45.62 -12.38
CA GLU A 171 29.63 -46.91 -12.84
C GLU A 171 30.93 -46.76 -13.66
N ASP A 172 31.12 -45.60 -14.30
CA ASP A 172 32.29 -45.25 -15.12
C ASP A 172 33.37 -44.41 -14.37
N GLY A 173 33.22 -44.17 -13.06
CA GLY A 173 34.21 -43.50 -12.22
C GLY A 173 34.28 -41.97 -12.35
N ALA A 174 33.37 -41.33 -13.10
CA ALA A 174 33.28 -39.88 -13.24
C ALA A 174 32.10 -39.31 -12.41
N PRO A 175 32.32 -38.68 -11.25
CA PRO A 175 31.24 -38.22 -10.36
C PRO A 175 30.40 -37.05 -10.91
N ARG A 176 30.80 -36.46 -12.05
CA ARG A 176 30.18 -35.22 -12.57
C ARG A 176 28.76 -35.41 -13.09
N GLY A 177 28.49 -36.51 -13.80
CA GLY A 177 27.17 -36.76 -14.42
C GLY A 177 26.05 -36.92 -13.39
N ARG A 178 26.35 -37.62 -12.30
CA ARG A 178 25.42 -37.84 -11.20
C ARG A 178 25.14 -36.57 -10.41
N ILE A 179 26.17 -35.79 -10.09
CA ILE A 179 26.03 -34.49 -9.39
C ILE A 179 25.16 -33.54 -10.20
N ASP A 180 25.41 -33.40 -11.50
CA ASP A 180 24.62 -32.51 -12.36
C ASP A 180 23.14 -32.94 -12.43
N THR A 181 22.87 -34.25 -12.37
CA THR A 181 21.50 -34.79 -12.34
C THR A 181 20.82 -34.48 -11.01
N LEU A 182 21.50 -34.71 -9.88
CA LEU A 182 20.98 -34.40 -8.54
C LEU A 182 20.67 -32.91 -8.38
N VAL A 183 21.58 -32.04 -8.79
CA VAL A 183 21.40 -30.58 -8.72
C VAL A 183 20.22 -30.14 -9.57
N ARG A 184 20.05 -30.72 -10.77
CA ARG A 184 18.90 -30.40 -11.64
C ARG A 184 17.57 -30.87 -11.05
N GLU A 185 17.53 -32.06 -10.46
CA GLU A 185 16.33 -32.53 -9.76
C GLU A 185 16.01 -31.64 -8.57
N PHE A 186 17.03 -31.22 -7.81
CA PHE A 186 16.87 -30.31 -6.68
C PHE A 186 16.34 -28.94 -7.11
N GLU A 187 16.86 -28.40 -8.21
CA GLU A 187 16.37 -27.14 -8.79
C GLU A 187 14.88 -27.22 -9.16
N GLN A 188 14.43 -28.34 -9.73
CA GLN A 188 13.01 -28.57 -10.02
C GLN A 188 12.16 -28.78 -8.77
N LEU A 189 12.74 -29.32 -7.70
CA LEU A 189 12.07 -29.50 -6.41
C LEU A 189 11.79 -28.14 -5.76
N ILE A 190 12.75 -27.21 -5.79
CA ILE A 190 12.64 -25.90 -5.13
C ILE A 190 11.91 -24.84 -5.97
N GLU A 191 11.68 -25.07 -7.27
CA GLU A 191 10.97 -24.13 -8.16
C GLU A 191 9.66 -23.57 -7.58
N PRO A 192 8.77 -24.37 -6.95
CA PRO A 192 7.55 -23.86 -6.34
C PRO A 192 7.81 -22.97 -5.14
N LEU A 193 8.87 -23.27 -4.37
CA LEU A 193 9.26 -22.46 -3.21
C LEU A 193 9.71 -21.07 -3.60
N LYS A 194 10.25 -20.90 -4.82
CA LYS A 194 10.58 -19.57 -5.35
C LYS A 194 9.32 -18.72 -5.55
N ARG A 195 8.16 -19.35 -5.82
CA ARG A 195 6.87 -18.65 -5.97
C ARG A 195 6.15 -18.47 -4.65
N GLN A 196 6.10 -19.52 -3.82
CA GLN A 196 5.37 -19.55 -2.55
C GLN A 196 6.11 -18.85 -1.42
N GLY A 197 7.45 -18.84 -1.48
CA GLY A 197 8.31 -18.41 -0.39
C GLY A 197 8.40 -19.42 0.74
N LEU A 198 9.25 -19.12 1.72
CA LEU A 198 9.46 -19.94 2.89
C LEU A 198 9.41 -19.06 4.14
N ALA A 199 8.49 -19.35 5.05
CA ALA A 199 8.30 -18.62 6.29
C ALA A 199 8.86 -19.41 7.49
N ASP A 200 9.52 -18.72 8.41
CA ASP A 200 9.90 -19.29 9.71
C ASP A 200 8.62 -19.43 10.56
N PRO A 201 8.36 -20.61 11.17
CA PRO A 201 7.22 -20.77 12.06
C PRO A 201 7.16 -19.72 13.18
N LYS A 202 8.31 -19.24 13.67
CA LYS A 202 8.36 -18.22 14.73
C LYS A 202 7.79 -16.89 14.28
N ASP A 203 8.09 -16.46 13.07
CA ASP A 203 7.63 -15.17 12.53
C ASP A 203 6.12 -15.16 12.32
N LEU A 204 5.55 -16.31 11.95
CA LEU A 204 4.11 -16.51 11.80
C LEU A 204 3.38 -16.50 13.15
N ASP A 205 3.98 -17.13 14.17
CA ASP A 205 3.44 -17.18 15.52
C ASP A 205 3.49 -15.79 16.20
N GLU A 206 4.58 -15.03 16.02
CA GLU A 206 4.71 -13.65 16.51
C GLU A 206 3.66 -12.71 15.91
N SER A 207 3.31 -12.96 14.65
CA SER A 207 2.30 -12.18 13.91
C SER A 207 0.85 -12.62 14.18
N ASN A 208 0.64 -13.61 15.06
CA ASN A 208 -0.67 -14.17 15.41
C ASN A 208 -1.48 -14.63 14.18
N ILE A 209 -0.80 -15.18 13.17
CA ILE A 209 -1.43 -15.64 11.93
C ILE A 209 -2.03 -17.04 12.20
N GLN A 210 -3.35 -17.14 12.12
CA GLN A 210 -4.04 -18.41 12.31
C GLN A 210 -3.85 -19.32 11.07
N PRO A 211 -3.93 -20.65 11.22
CA PRO A 211 -3.73 -21.59 10.10
C PRO A 211 -4.71 -21.41 8.94
N ASP A 212 -5.90 -20.85 9.21
CA ASP A 212 -6.95 -20.58 8.23
C ASP A 212 -6.89 -19.15 7.65
N THR A 213 -6.00 -18.30 8.16
CA THR A 213 -5.80 -16.95 7.65
C THR A 213 -5.11 -17.01 6.29
N ARG A 214 -5.67 -16.32 5.29
CA ARG A 214 -5.03 -16.19 3.98
C ARG A 214 -3.86 -15.22 4.07
N VAL A 215 -2.71 -15.61 3.54
CA VAL A 215 -1.51 -14.77 3.51
C VAL A 215 -1.25 -14.36 2.07
N MET A 216 -1.10 -13.06 1.82
CA MET A 216 -0.68 -12.54 0.54
C MET A 216 0.84 -12.63 0.45
N VAL A 217 1.34 -13.45 -0.47
CA VAL A 217 2.77 -13.55 -0.76
C VAL A 217 3.09 -12.59 -1.90
N VAL A 218 4.03 -11.69 -1.66
CA VAL A 218 4.51 -10.69 -2.60
C VAL A 218 5.97 -10.96 -2.88
N ASP A 219 6.36 -10.97 -4.15
CA ASP A 219 7.77 -11.04 -4.52
C ASP A 219 8.45 -9.70 -4.18
N ALA A 220 9.58 -9.75 -3.46
CA ALA A 220 10.35 -8.56 -3.13
C ALA A 220 10.83 -7.80 -4.39
N ASP A 221 11.10 -8.52 -5.48
CA ASP A 221 11.58 -7.94 -6.73
C ASP A 221 10.45 -7.38 -7.61
N ASN A 222 9.24 -7.93 -7.47
CA ASN A 222 8.06 -7.53 -8.24
C ASN A 222 6.83 -7.34 -7.32
N PRO A 223 6.70 -6.18 -6.65
CA PRO A 223 5.67 -5.97 -5.65
C PRO A 223 4.23 -5.90 -6.21
N ASP A 224 4.08 -5.82 -7.53
CA ASP A 224 2.77 -5.79 -8.20
C ASP A 224 2.20 -7.20 -8.44
N GLU A 225 3.03 -8.25 -8.36
CA GLU A 225 2.61 -9.64 -8.44
C GLU A 225 2.45 -10.24 -7.04
N TRP A 226 1.23 -10.67 -6.74
CA TRP A 226 0.90 -11.32 -5.48
C TRP A 226 0.04 -12.55 -5.70
N GLU A 227 0.30 -13.57 -4.89
CA GLU A 227 -0.49 -14.79 -4.84
C GLU A 227 -0.93 -15.04 -3.39
N VAL A 228 -2.05 -15.74 -3.22
CA VAL A 228 -2.65 -15.98 -1.91
C VAL A 228 -2.43 -17.44 -1.52
N PHE A 229 -1.79 -17.65 -0.39
CA PHE A 229 -1.48 -18.97 0.15
C PHE A 229 -2.00 -19.12 1.58
N LEU A 230 -2.14 -20.38 2.01
CA LEU A 230 -2.35 -20.69 3.42
C LEU A 230 -0.99 -20.78 4.14
N PRO A 231 -0.93 -20.52 5.45
CA PRO A 231 0.29 -20.68 6.25
C PRO A 231 0.91 -22.07 6.13
N GLU A 232 0.08 -23.11 5.97
CA GLU A 232 0.54 -24.49 5.76
C GLU A 232 1.33 -24.68 4.45
N ASP A 233 1.08 -23.83 3.45
CA ASP A 233 1.75 -23.88 2.15
C ASP A 233 3.09 -23.11 2.14
N ILE A 234 3.42 -22.35 3.20
CA ILE A 234 4.66 -21.56 3.32
C ILE A 234 5.55 -22.00 4.48
N LYS A 235 5.03 -22.78 5.43
CA LYS A 235 5.79 -23.36 6.55
C LYS A 235 6.63 -24.54 6.08
N LEU A 236 7.94 -24.49 6.32
CA LEU A 236 8.86 -25.57 5.93
C LEU A 236 8.44 -26.93 6.51
N ASP A 237 8.09 -26.96 7.79
CA ASP A 237 7.69 -28.19 8.49
C ASP A 237 6.45 -28.84 7.85
N ASP A 238 5.50 -28.04 7.39
CA ASP A 238 4.28 -28.51 6.73
C ASP A 238 4.54 -28.96 5.30
N LEU A 239 5.39 -28.23 4.58
CA LEU A 239 5.84 -28.57 3.23
C LEU A 239 6.61 -29.91 3.18
N LEU A 240 7.41 -30.20 4.22
CA LEU A 240 8.20 -31.42 4.35
C LEU A 240 7.41 -32.65 4.81
N LYS A 241 6.19 -32.49 5.33
CA LYS A 241 5.32 -33.63 5.69
C LYS A 241 5.07 -34.52 4.48
N ASP A 242 4.77 -35.80 4.72
CA ASP A 242 4.46 -36.75 3.64
C ASP A 242 3.26 -36.34 2.76
N THR A 243 2.37 -35.49 3.27
CA THR A 243 1.25 -34.91 2.52
C THR A 243 1.55 -33.52 1.95
N GLY A 244 2.64 -32.88 2.38
CA GLY A 244 3.07 -31.56 1.95
C GLY A 244 3.65 -31.57 0.53
N LEU A 245 3.75 -30.38 -0.07
CA LEU A 245 4.17 -30.21 -1.46
C LEU A 245 5.57 -30.81 -1.71
N LEU A 246 6.54 -30.54 -0.83
CA LEU A 246 7.89 -31.09 -0.96
C LEU A 246 7.91 -32.58 -0.67
N GLY A 247 7.22 -33.05 0.36
CA GLY A 247 7.16 -34.49 0.68
C GLY A 247 6.58 -35.33 -0.46
N VAL A 248 5.57 -34.82 -1.18
CA VAL A 248 5.04 -35.47 -2.39
C VAL A 248 6.05 -35.44 -3.53
N ARG A 249 6.68 -34.30 -3.80
CA ARG A 249 7.63 -34.15 -4.92
C ARG A 249 8.93 -34.92 -4.70
N ILE A 250 9.49 -34.96 -3.50
CA ILE A 250 10.70 -35.74 -3.17
C ILE A 250 10.51 -37.22 -3.53
N ARG A 251 9.29 -37.77 -3.40
CA ARG A 251 9.00 -39.16 -3.79
C ARG A 251 9.01 -39.39 -5.30
N GLN A 252 8.83 -38.35 -6.10
CA GLN A 252 8.88 -38.42 -7.56
C GLN A 252 10.33 -38.46 -8.07
N TYR A 253 11.26 -37.87 -7.33
CA TYR A 253 12.69 -37.82 -7.66
C TYR A 253 13.45 -38.96 -7.00
N VAL A 254 13.67 -40.04 -7.76
CA VAL A 254 14.33 -41.27 -7.28
C VAL A 254 15.75 -41.00 -6.77
N ASN A 255 16.48 -40.06 -7.39
CA ASN A 255 17.87 -39.81 -7.03
C ASN A 255 17.99 -38.91 -5.79
N LEU A 256 17.10 -37.92 -5.64
CA LEU A 256 17.01 -37.09 -4.43
C LEU A 256 16.50 -37.85 -3.21
N ARG A 257 15.69 -38.89 -3.39
CA ARG A 257 15.19 -39.70 -2.28
C ARG A 257 16.30 -40.27 -1.42
N VAL A 258 17.47 -40.53 -2.00
CA VAL A 258 18.62 -41.10 -1.28
C VAL A 258 19.33 -40.06 -0.40
N LEU A 259 19.10 -38.77 -0.66
CA LEU A 259 19.62 -37.67 0.17
C LEU A 259 18.68 -37.29 1.31
N LYS A 260 17.45 -37.81 1.37
CA LYS A 260 16.47 -37.48 2.44
C LYS A 260 16.93 -37.91 3.84
N ASP A 261 17.76 -38.95 3.91
CA ASP A 261 18.23 -39.51 5.18
C ASP A 261 19.41 -38.73 5.78
N PHE A 262 19.85 -37.64 5.11
CA PHE A 262 20.89 -36.70 5.52
C PHE A 262 20.29 -35.31 5.70
#